data_AF-A0AAN9N1I7-F1
#
_entry.id   AF-A0AAN9N1I7-F1
#
_cell.length_a   1.000
_cell.length_b   1.000
_cell.length_c   1.000
_cell.angle_alpha   90.00
_cell.angle_beta   90.00
_cell.angle_gamma   90.00
#
_symmetry.space_group_name_H-M   'P 1'
#
loop_
_entity.id
_entity.type
_entity.pdbx_description
1 polymer ?
#
loop_
_entity_poly.entity_id
_entity_poly.type
_entity_poly.pdbx_seq_one_letter_code
_entity_poly.pdbx_strand_id
1 'polypeptide(L)'
;MHIHNGAIVNAALERSTKMEGEKRMGLGRLMVTLKSKIRCLKIVKKGEYDKVEKSESMRMEIRSRKARKLIEETLKVADSPKSKTFAF
;
A
#
# COMPACT_ATOMS: atom_id res chain seq x y z
N MET A 1 -50.57 21.04 -41.06
CA MET A 1 -49.10 20.86 -41.01
C MET A 1 -48.54 21.19 -39.61
N HIS A 2 -49.04 20.57 -38.52
CA HIS A 2 -48.68 20.99 -37.15
C HIS A 2 -48.13 19.88 -36.23
N ILE A 3 -48.06 18.62 -36.69
CA ILE A 3 -47.70 17.48 -35.84
C ILE A 3 -46.18 17.20 -35.82
N HIS A 4 -45.44 17.67 -36.82
CA HIS A 4 -43.99 17.42 -36.92
C HIS A 4 -43.14 18.18 -35.89
N ASN A 5 -43.58 19.37 -35.48
CA ASN A 5 -42.79 20.23 -34.59
C ASN A 5 -42.77 19.70 -33.14
N GLY A 6 -43.86 19.09 -32.65
CA GLY A 6 -43.93 18.55 -31.29
C GLY A 6 -43.02 17.34 -31.06
N ALA A 7 -42.88 16.45 -32.06
CA ALA A 7 -42.02 15.28 -31.97
C ALA A 7 -40.53 15.65 -31.90
N ILE A 8 -40.12 16.69 -32.65
CA ILE A 8 -38.73 17.16 -32.66
C ILE A 8 -38.35 17.81 -31.33
N VAL A 9 -39.25 18.60 -30.74
CA VAL A 9 -39.03 19.25 -29.44
C VAL A 9 -38.92 18.22 -28.31
N ASN A 10 -39.79 17.20 -28.30
CA ASN A 10 -39.71 16.13 -27.30
C ASN A 10 -38.43 15.28 -27.46
N ALA A 11 -38.04 14.95 -28.70
CA ALA A 11 -36.79 14.25 -28.96
C ALA A 11 -35.55 15.07 -28.57
N ALA A 12 -35.59 16.39 -28.66
CA ALA A 12 -34.51 17.28 -28.20
C ALA A 12 -34.46 17.39 -26.67
N LEU A 13 -35.61 17.38 -26.00
CA LEU A 13 -35.73 17.40 -24.55
C LEU A 13 -35.20 16.10 -23.92
N GLU A 14 -35.55 14.95 -24.49
CA GLU A 14 -35.06 13.63 -24.05
C GLU A 14 -33.55 13.45 -24.28
N ARG A 15 -32.99 14.02 -25.35
CA ARG A 15 -31.53 14.05 -25.54
C ARG A 15 -30.85 14.89 -24.48
N SER A 16 -31.40 16.06 -24.15
CA SER A 16 -30.84 16.95 -23.12
C SER A 16 -30.82 16.28 -21.73
N THR A 17 -31.89 15.60 -21.33
CA THR A 17 -31.93 14.89 -20.04
C THR A 17 -30.99 13.69 -19.98
N LYS A 18 -30.79 12.98 -21.10
CA LYS A 18 -29.84 11.87 -21.21
C LYS A 18 -28.39 12.32 -21.11
N MET A 19 -28.05 13.46 -21.73
CA MET A 19 -26.71 14.05 -21.66
C MET A 19 -26.35 14.51 -20.23
N GLU A 20 -27.32 15.03 -19.48
CA GLU A 20 -27.10 15.43 -18.07
C GLU A 20 -26.85 14.23 -17.14
N GLY A 21 -27.53 13.10 -17.36
CA GLY A 21 -27.27 11.85 -16.62
C GLY A 21 -25.87 11.28 -16.86
N GLU A 22 -25.39 11.35 -18.10
CA GLU A 22 -24.05 10.88 -18.48
C GLU A 22 -22.94 11.76 -17.89
N LYS A 23 -23.11 13.08 -17.92
CA LYS A 23 -22.19 14.03 -17.27
C LYS A 23 -22.08 13.80 -15.76
N ARG A 24 -23.21 13.52 -15.08
CA ARG A 24 -23.22 13.19 -13.64
C ARG A 24 -22.42 11.92 -13.33
N MET A 25 -22.49 10.89 -14.17
CA MET A 25 -21.70 9.67 -14.01
C MET A 25 -20.20 9.86 -14.28
N GLY A 26 -19.83 10.73 -15.25
CA GLY A 26 -18.44 11.04 -15.56
C GLY A 26 -17.70 11.75 -14.41
N LEU A 27 -18.35 12.75 -13.80
CA LEU A 27 -17.78 13.49 -12.66
C LEU A 27 -17.59 12.61 -11.42
N GLY A 28 -18.54 11.70 -11.16
CA GLY A 28 -18.43 10.74 -10.06
C GLY A 28 -17.19 9.85 -10.19
N ARG A 29 -16.92 9.32 -11.39
CA ARG A 29 -15.73 8.51 -11.67
C ARG A 29 -14.43 9.28 -11.47
N LEU A 30 -14.38 10.53 -11.92
CA LEU A 30 -13.20 11.39 -11.74
C LEU A 30 -12.94 11.73 -10.27
N MET A 31 -13.98 12.00 -9.49
CA MET A 31 -13.83 12.31 -8.07
C MET A 31 -13.31 11.09 -7.27
N VAL A 32 -13.75 9.88 -7.63
CA VAL A 32 -13.26 8.63 -7.02
C VAL A 32 -11.77 8.41 -7.31
N THR A 33 -11.33 8.61 -8.55
CA THR A 33 -9.92 8.44 -8.91
C THR A 33 -9.03 9.50 -8.25
N LEU A 34 -9.49 10.75 -8.18
CA LEU A 34 -8.78 11.84 -7.50
C LEU A 34 -8.66 11.57 -5.99
N LYS A 35 -9.75 11.17 -5.32
CA LYS A 35 -9.73 10.81 -3.89
C LYS A 35 -8.79 9.64 -3.61
N SER A 36 -8.77 8.64 -4.49
CA SER A 36 -7.86 7.48 -4.37
C SER A 36 -6.39 7.91 -4.48
N LYS A 37 -6.03 8.70 -5.50
CA LYS A 37 -4.66 9.20 -5.69
C LYS A 37 -4.17 10.07 -4.52
N ILE A 38 -5.03 10.95 -3.98
CA ILE A 38 -4.68 11.78 -2.82
C ILE A 38 -4.47 10.93 -1.55
N ARG A 39 -5.29 9.88 -1.35
CA ARG A 39 -5.12 8.95 -0.24
C ARG A 39 -3.80 8.17 -0.35
N CYS A 40 -3.48 7.65 -1.53
CA CYS A 40 -2.20 6.99 -1.80
C CYS A 40 -1.01 7.91 -1.52
N LEU A 41 -1.07 9.18 -1.95
CA LEU A 41 0.01 10.13 -1.73
C LEU A 41 0.23 10.47 -0.25
N LYS A 42 -0.84 10.50 0.57
CA LYS A 42 -0.74 10.66 2.04
C LYS A 42 -0.15 9.44 2.75
N ILE A 43 -0.39 8.23 2.22
CA ILE A 43 0.19 6.99 2.75
C ILE A 43 1.70 6.92 2.46
N VAL A 44 2.13 7.40 1.28
CA VAL A 44 3.55 7.45 0.89
C VAL A 44 4.35 8.42 1.77
N LYS A 45 3.74 9.49 2.30
CA LYS A 45 4.40 10.46 3.19
C LYS A 45 4.50 10.02 4.66
N LYS A 46 4.15 8.78 5.02
CA LYS A 46 4.28 8.28 6.39
C LYS A 46 5.75 7.97 6.70
N GLY A 47 6.50 9.00 7.05
CA GLY A 47 7.77 8.94 7.78
C GLY A 47 8.75 7.92 7.23
N GLU A 48 9.29 8.21 6.06
CA GLU A 48 10.55 7.61 5.63
C GLU A 48 11.61 8.12 6.61
N TYR A 49 11.75 7.43 7.74
CA TYR A 49 13.02 7.40 8.44
C TYR A 49 14.03 7.11 7.34
N ASP A 50 14.89 8.10 7.05
CA ASP A 50 15.96 7.90 6.09
C ASP A 50 16.66 6.62 6.53
N LYS A 51 16.61 5.59 5.68
CA LYS A 51 17.07 4.25 6.05
C LYS A 51 18.59 4.31 6.06
N VAL A 52 19.14 4.99 7.06
CA VAL A 52 20.56 5.10 7.30
C VAL A 52 21.10 3.68 7.36
N GLU A 53 22.03 3.41 6.46
CA GLU A 53 22.77 2.17 6.48
C GLU A 53 23.33 1.98 7.88
N LYS A 54 23.26 0.76 8.41
CA LYS A 54 23.76 0.45 9.74
C LYS A 54 25.21 0.93 9.84
N SER A 55 25.55 1.72 10.85
CA SER A 55 26.94 2.09 11.09
C SER A 55 27.81 0.85 11.31
N GLU A 56 29.11 0.95 11.06
CA GLU A 56 30.07 -0.11 11.38
C GLU A 56 29.97 -0.56 12.85
N SER A 57 29.81 0.39 13.78
CA SER A 57 29.62 0.09 15.20
C SER A 57 28.39 -0.79 15.47
N MET A 58 27.27 -0.49 14.81
CA MET A 58 26.04 -1.26 14.96
C MET A 58 26.16 -2.64 14.31
N ARG A 59 26.83 -2.74 13.14
CA ARG A 59 27.12 -4.02 12.49
C ARG A 59 27.97 -4.92 13.39
N MET A 60 29.02 -4.36 13.99
CA MET A 60 29.91 -5.07 14.90
C MET A 60 29.18 -5.56 16.16
N GLU A 61 28.31 -4.73 16.73
CA GLU A 61 27.49 -5.12 17.88
C GLU A 61 26.56 -6.29 17.56
N ILE A 62 25.88 -6.26 16.41
CA ILE A 62 25.01 -7.36 15.95
C ILE A 62 25.81 -8.66 15.82
N ARG A 63 26.99 -8.62 15.21
CA ARG A 63 27.87 -9.79 15.07
C ARG A 63 28.32 -10.32 16.45
N SER A 64 28.72 -9.42 17.35
CA SER A 64 29.13 -9.78 18.71
C SER A 64 28.00 -10.46 19.51
N ARG A 65 26.77 -9.93 19.42
CA ARG A 65 25.60 -10.56 20.05
C ARG A 65 25.34 -11.97 19.50
N LYS A 66 25.44 -12.16 18.18
CA LYS A 66 25.29 -13.49 17.54
C LYS A 66 26.38 -14.46 18.01
N ALA A 67 27.64 -14.04 18.03
CA ALA A 67 28.75 -14.87 18.49
C ALA A 67 28.57 -15.30 19.94
N ARG A 68 28.22 -14.37 20.83
CA ARG A 68 27.95 -14.69 22.25
C ARG A 68 26.82 -15.70 22.42
N LYS A 69 25.73 -15.56 21.65
CA LYS A 69 24.62 -16.52 21.68
C LYS A 69 25.06 -17.93 21.26
N LEU A 70 25.83 -18.05 20.19
CA LEU A 70 26.37 -19.34 19.76
C LEU A 70 27.27 -19.97 20.83
N ILE A 71 28.17 -19.17 21.43
CA ILE A 71 29.04 -19.62 22.51
C ILE A 71 28.21 -20.11 23.70
N GLU A 72 27.20 -19.35 24.12
CA GLU A 72 26.32 -19.72 25.22
C GLU A 72 25.54 -21.02 24.93
N GLU A 73 25.02 -21.17 23.72
CA GLU A 73 24.33 -22.40 23.29
C GLU A 73 25.29 -23.61 23.32
N THR A 74 26.52 -23.45 22.81
CA THR A 74 27.53 -24.52 22.84
C THR A 74 27.96 -24.87 24.26
N LEU A 75 28.11 -23.87 25.14
CA LEU A 75 28.49 -24.08 26.54
C LEU A 75 27.41 -24.87 27.29
N LYS A 76 26.14 -24.48 27.14
CA LYS A 76 25.01 -25.20 27.75
C LYS A 76 24.91 -26.66 27.31
N VAL A 77 25.23 -26.93 26.04
CA VAL A 77 25.26 -28.30 25.50
C VAL A 77 26.44 -29.08 26.05
N ALA A 78 27.62 -28.48 26.14
CA ALA A 78 28.80 -29.11 26.73
C ALA A 78 28.57 -29.47 28.21
N ASP A 79 27.89 -28.59 28.97
CA ASP A 79 27.55 -28.82 30.38
C ASP A 79 26.46 -29.88 30.57
N SER A 80 25.59 -30.09 29.57
CA SER A 80 24.52 -31.10 29.60
C SER A 80 24.56 -32.02 28.37
N PRO A 81 25.52 -32.96 28.32
CA PRO A 81 25.73 -33.83 27.15
C PRO A 81 24.57 -34.79 26.88
N LYS A 82 23.60 -34.90 27.80
CA LYS A 82 22.49 -35.85 27.72
C LYS A 82 21.32 -35.42 26.82
N SER A 83 21.25 -34.18 26.32
CA SER A 83 20.01 -33.70 25.70
C SER A 83 20.07 -33.20 24.26
N LYS A 84 21.18 -32.65 23.74
CA LYS A 84 21.23 -32.15 22.35
C LYS A 84 22.63 -32.22 21.74
N THR A 85 22.85 -33.09 20.76
CA THR A 85 24.02 -33.05 19.89
C THR A 85 23.82 -31.93 18.87
N PHE A 86 24.73 -30.95 18.82
CA PHE A 86 24.79 -30.01 17.69
C PHE A 86 25.31 -30.80 16.47
N ALA A 87 24.41 -31.15 15.56
CA ALA A 87 24.79 -31.60 14.23
C ALA A 87 25.17 -30.35 13.43
N PHE A 88 26.42 -30.30 12.96
CA PHE A 88 26.91 -29.30 12.02
C PHE A 88 26.44 -29.61 10.59
#